data_AF-A0A925HFM8-F1
#
_entry.id   AF-A0A925HFM8-F1
#
_cell.length_a   1.000
_cell.length_b   1.000
_cell.length_c   1.000
_cell.angle_alpha   90.00
_cell.angle_beta   90.00
_cell.angle_gamma   90.00
#
_symmetry.space_group_name_H-M   'P 1'
#
loop_
_entity.id
_entity.type
_entity.pdbx_description
1 polymer ?
#
loop_
_entity_poly.entity_id
_entity_poly.type
_entity_poly.pdbx_seq_one_letter_code
_entity_poly.pdbx_strand_id
1 'polypeptide(L)'
;MEAAFDTSLSPHALSQPAEAVPRLPDVLRDNLDVIFVGTAAGRRSAELGIYYAHSGNYFWRTLWQLGLTPRRFAPRDFAKLRDVGIGFTDLSKSACGMDHYIAPGEFDVTAFDAKIRQLQPRAIAFTSKKAASLWLRRRTDRIAYGRQKRRSIDTCEVFVLPSPSAAARRYWKIEPWRDLADWLRATKPWRF
;
A
#
# COMPACT_ATOMS: atom_id res chain seq x y z
N MET A 1 -40.43 -51.82 -16.85
CA MET A 1 -39.56 -52.20 -15.74
C MET A 1 -38.16 -51.81 -16.14
N GLU A 2 -37.58 -50.89 -15.36
CA GLU A 2 -36.22 -50.35 -15.37
C GLU A 2 -35.67 -49.62 -16.60
N ALA A 3 -35.44 -48.33 -16.38
CA ALA A 3 -34.62 -47.44 -17.19
C ALA A 3 -33.14 -47.62 -16.81
N ALA A 4 -32.25 -47.54 -17.80
CA ALA A 4 -30.85 -47.25 -17.58
C ALA A 4 -30.38 -46.27 -18.66
N PHE A 5 -30.39 -44.99 -18.31
CA PHE A 5 -29.54 -43.97 -18.90
C PHE A 5 -28.16 -44.10 -18.25
N ASP A 6 -27.09 -44.29 -19.02
CA ASP A 6 -25.73 -44.02 -18.52
C ASP A 6 -24.88 -43.35 -19.61
N THR A 7 -24.97 -42.02 -19.55
CA THR A 7 -23.89 -41.02 -19.60
C THR A 7 -22.80 -41.11 -20.67
N SER A 8 -23.04 -40.31 -21.71
CA SER A 8 -22.05 -39.70 -22.58
C SER A 8 -21.02 -38.82 -21.84
N LEU A 9 -19.83 -38.70 -22.44
CA LEU A 9 -18.83 -37.60 -22.35
C LEU A 9 -17.72 -37.72 -21.29
N SER A 10 -16.52 -38.10 -21.74
CA SER A 10 -15.24 -37.50 -21.32
C SER A 10 -15.06 -36.13 -22.02
N PRO A 11 -14.12 -35.23 -21.66
CA PRO A 11 -12.91 -35.42 -20.85
C PRO A 11 -12.62 -34.29 -19.83
N HIS A 12 -11.53 -34.46 -19.06
CA HIS A 12 -10.73 -33.39 -18.44
C HIS A 12 -11.47 -32.08 -18.07
N ALA A 13 -11.95 -32.01 -16.82
CA ALA A 13 -12.06 -30.72 -16.15
C ALA A 13 -10.63 -30.18 -15.94
N LEU A 14 -10.11 -29.48 -16.96
CA LEU A 14 -9.01 -28.55 -16.78
C LEU A 14 -9.48 -27.55 -15.72
N SER A 15 -9.04 -27.76 -14.48
CA SER A 15 -9.12 -26.76 -13.43
C SER A 15 -8.57 -25.47 -14.03
N GLN A 16 -9.45 -24.50 -14.27
CA GLN A 16 -9.03 -23.19 -14.71
C GLN A 16 -7.99 -22.68 -13.70
N PRO A 17 -6.86 -22.10 -14.14
CA PRO A 17 -5.99 -21.42 -13.20
C PRO A 17 -6.86 -20.39 -12.48
N ALA A 18 -6.91 -20.48 -11.14
CA ALA A 18 -7.53 -19.45 -10.32
C ALA A 18 -7.05 -18.10 -10.86
N GLU A 19 -7.97 -17.28 -11.38
CA GLU A 19 -7.64 -15.98 -11.97
C GLU A 19 -6.64 -15.30 -11.04
N ALA A 20 -5.43 -15.05 -11.55
CA ALA A 20 -4.38 -14.45 -10.75
C ALA A 20 -4.89 -13.08 -10.29
N VAL A 21 -5.30 -12.99 -9.02
CA VAL A 21 -5.75 -11.75 -8.38
C VAL A 21 -4.78 -10.66 -8.82
N PRO A 22 -5.22 -9.61 -9.52
CA PRO A 22 -4.29 -8.65 -10.10
C PRO A 22 -3.48 -8.01 -8.97
N ARG A 23 -2.20 -8.39 -8.91
CA ARG A 23 -1.27 -7.89 -7.90
C ARG A 23 -0.82 -6.52 -8.37
N LEU A 24 -1.03 -5.49 -7.55
CA LEU A 24 -0.42 -4.20 -7.83
C LEU A 24 1.10 -4.39 -7.88
N PRO A 25 1.80 -3.96 -8.93
CA PRO A 25 3.25 -4.10 -8.98
C PRO A 25 3.89 -3.26 -7.88
N ASP A 26 4.97 -3.74 -7.30
CA ASP A 26 5.80 -2.90 -6.44
C ASP A 26 6.46 -1.81 -7.27
N VAL A 27 6.51 -0.59 -6.74
CA VAL A 27 7.26 0.52 -7.31
C VAL A 27 8.37 0.86 -6.34
N LEU A 28 9.49 0.17 -6.51
CA LEU A 28 10.63 0.20 -5.60
C LEU A 28 11.91 0.47 -6.38
N ARG A 29 12.84 1.17 -5.73
CA ARG A 29 14.25 1.33 -6.12
C ARG A 29 15.05 1.68 -4.87
N ASP A 30 16.36 1.58 -4.95
CA ASP A 30 17.25 1.99 -3.86
C ASP A 30 17.12 3.49 -3.58
N ASN A 31 17.31 3.87 -2.31
CA ASN A 31 17.41 5.27 -1.87
C ASN A 31 16.19 6.15 -2.24
N LEU A 32 14.99 5.57 -2.25
CA LEU A 32 13.75 6.36 -2.35
C LEU A 32 13.62 7.31 -1.16
N ASP A 33 13.04 8.48 -1.41
CA ASP A 33 12.79 9.48 -0.38
C ASP A 33 11.65 9.02 0.54
N VAL A 34 10.61 8.39 -0.02
CA VAL A 34 9.55 7.73 0.76
C VAL A 34 8.94 6.56 0.01
N ILE A 35 8.62 5.48 0.73
CA ILE A 35 7.75 4.40 0.23
C ILE A 35 6.41 4.47 0.96
N PHE A 36 5.30 4.61 0.21
CA PHE A 36 3.97 4.48 0.77
C PHE A 36 3.58 3.00 0.84
N VAL A 37 3.09 2.60 2.01
CA VAL A 37 2.80 1.20 2.32
C VAL A 37 1.35 1.04 2.73
N GLY A 38 0.57 0.34 1.91
CA GLY A 38 -0.79 -0.05 2.24
C GLY A 38 -0.86 -1.43 2.90
N THR A 39 -2.07 -1.83 3.27
CA THR A 39 -2.38 -3.18 3.75
C THR A 39 -2.46 -4.15 2.58
N ALA A 40 -3.31 -3.83 1.61
CA ALA A 40 -3.51 -4.54 0.36
C ALA A 40 -4.19 -3.62 -0.66
N ALA A 41 -4.26 -4.07 -1.90
CA ALA A 41 -5.03 -3.38 -2.93
C ALA A 41 -6.52 -3.37 -2.56
N GLY A 42 -7.16 -2.20 -2.57
CA GLY A 42 -8.64 -2.14 -2.56
C GLY A 42 -9.21 -2.74 -3.84
N ARG A 43 -10.46 -3.22 -3.84
CA ARG A 43 -11.09 -3.91 -5.00
C ARG A 43 -10.89 -3.17 -6.33
N ARG A 44 -11.27 -1.88 -6.35
CA ARG A 44 -11.11 -1.03 -7.54
C ARG A 44 -9.65 -0.85 -7.97
N SER A 45 -8.73 -0.79 -7.02
CA SER A 45 -7.30 -0.70 -7.32
C SER A 45 -6.78 -2.00 -7.91
N ALA A 46 -7.21 -3.15 -7.39
CA ALA A 46 -6.88 -4.47 -7.93
C ALA A 46 -7.42 -4.64 -9.35
N GLU A 47 -8.73 -4.41 -9.56
CA GLU A 47 -9.37 -4.47 -10.89
C GLU A 47 -8.62 -3.66 -11.97
N LEU A 48 -8.12 -2.48 -11.60
CA LEU A 48 -7.47 -1.57 -12.54
C LEU A 48 -5.93 -1.71 -12.59
N GLY A 49 -5.32 -2.46 -11.67
CA GLY A 49 -3.87 -2.48 -11.53
C GLY A 49 -3.26 -1.13 -11.10
N ILE A 50 -4.03 -0.27 -10.41
CA ILE A 50 -3.65 1.12 -10.09
C ILE A 50 -3.75 1.38 -8.57
N TYR A 51 -2.68 1.90 -7.97
CA TYR A 51 -2.72 2.32 -6.56
C TYR A 51 -3.73 3.45 -6.31
N TYR A 52 -4.49 3.32 -5.24
CA TYR A 52 -5.47 4.32 -4.78
C TYR A 52 -6.44 4.80 -5.88
N ALA A 53 -6.94 3.87 -6.72
CA ALA A 53 -7.68 4.19 -7.94
C ALA A 53 -9.10 4.75 -7.73
N HIS A 54 -9.69 4.54 -6.55
CA HIS A 54 -11.05 5.00 -6.28
C HIS A 54 -11.14 6.54 -6.28
N SER A 55 -12.15 7.12 -6.94
CA SER A 55 -12.29 8.58 -7.11
C SER A 55 -12.39 9.35 -5.78
N GLY A 56 -13.04 8.76 -4.78
CA GLY A 56 -13.10 9.28 -3.41
C GLY A 56 -11.80 9.15 -2.60
N ASN A 57 -10.73 8.57 -3.15
CA ASN A 57 -9.45 8.45 -2.45
C ASN A 57 -8.66 9.77 -2.53
N TYR A 58 -8.25 10.31 -1.39
CA TYR A 58 -7.59 11.60 -1.30
C TYR A 58 -6.10 11.56 -1.61
N PHE A 59 -5.49 10.39 -1.74
CA PHE A 59 -4.03 10.20 -1.82
C PHE A 59 -3.36 11.13 -2.83
N TRP A 60 -3.75 11.03 -4.10
CA TRP A 60 -3.16 11.78 -5.21
C TRP A 60 -3.33 13.29 -5.08
N ARG A 61 -4.47 13.74 -4.53
CA ARG A 61 -4.72 15.16 -4.26
C ARG A 61 -3.85 15.65 -3.10
N THR A 62 -3.74 14.86 -2.05
CA THR A 62 -2.95 15.19 -0.85
C THR A 62 -1.47 15.32 -1.18
N LEU A 63 -0.90 14.40 -1.97
CA LEU A 63 0.51 14.50 -2.38
C LEU A 63 0.81 15.83 -3.08
N TRP A 64 -0.03 16.22 -4.03
CA TRP A 64 0.14 17.48 -4.75
C TRP A 64 -0.06 18.70 -3.85
N GLN A 65 -1.13 18.72 -3.05
CA GLN A 65 -1.44 19.85 -2.16
C GLN A 65 -0.35 20.11 -1.10
N LEU A 66 0.37 19.07 -0.69
CA LEU A 66 1.48 19.18 0.27
C LEU A 66 2.85 19.36 -0.39
N GLY A 67 2.90 19.51 -1.72
CA GLY A 67 4.16 19.69 -2.44
C GLY A 67 5.06 18.45 -2.47
N LEU A 68 4.52 17.26 -2.18
CA LEU A 68 5.23 15.98 -2.34
C LEU A 68 5.33 15.57 -3.81
N THR A 69 4.69 16.30 -4.73
CA THR A 69 4.82 16.07 -6.16
C THR A 69 4.74 17.43 -6.87
N PRO A 70 5.50 17.65 -7.96
CA PRO A 70 5.52 18.94 -8.67
C PRO A 70 4.18 19.28 -9.35
N ARG A 71 3.36 18.26 -9.59
CA ARG A 71 2.03 18.37 -10.18
C ARG A 71 1.15 17.26 -9.64
N ARG A 72 -0.16 17.39 -9.81
CA ARG A 72 -1.08 16.29 -9.54
C ARG A 72 -0.94 15.21 -10.62
N PHE A 73 -0.43 14.05 -10.23
CA PHE A 73 -0.36 12.88 -11.11
C PHE A 73 -1.73 12.21 -11.22
N ALA A 74 -2.04 11.68 -12.40
CA ALA A 74 -3.17 10.76 -12.54
C ALA A 74 -2.81 9.43 -11.87
N PRO A 75 -3.78 8.70 -11.27
CA PRO A 75 -3.49 7.42 -10.62
C PRO A 75 -2.75 6.42 -11.52
N ARG A 76 -3.10 6.34 -12.81
CA ARG A 76 -2.43 5.50 -13.81
C ARG A 76 -0.94 5.79 -14.00
N ASP A 77 -0.48 6.98 -13.62
CA ASP A 77 0.92 7.39 -13.71
C ASP A 77 1.73 7.03 -12.46
N PHE A 78 1.20 6.21 -11.54
CA PHE A 78 1.85 5.90 -10.26
C PHE A 78 3.30 5.41 -10.38
N ALA A 79 3.63 4.66 -11.43
CA ALA A 79 4.99 4.17 -11.65
C ALA A 79 6.00 5.32 -11.89
N LYS A 80 5.56 6.46 -12.47
CA LYS A 80 6.41 7.64 -12.72
C LYS A 80 6.82 8.35 -11.42
N LEU A 81 6.09 8.11 -10.32
CA LEU A 81 6.46 8.69 -9.03
C LEU A 81 7.77 8.14 -8.48
N ARG A 82 8.19 6.96 -8.97
CA ARG A 82 9.52 6.42 -8.71
C ARG A 82 10.59 7.44 -9.04
N ASP A 83 10.49 8.12 -10.18
CA ASP A 83 11.52 9.03 -10.68
C ASP A 83 11.68 10.26 -9.77
N VAL A 84 10.59 10.67 -9.12
CA VAL A 84 10.55 11.78 -8.16
C VAL A 84 10.81 11.35 -6.70
N GLY A 85 11.26 10.11 -6.48
CA GLY A 85 11.66 9.64 -5.15
C GLY A 85 10.55 8.97 -4.33
N ILE A 86 9.39 8.69 -4.92
CA ILE A 86 8.25 8.07 -4.24
C ILE A 86 8.02 6.64 -4.73
N GLY A 87 7.95 5.69 -3.79
CA GLY A 87 7.62 4.29 -4.06
C GLY A 87 6.28 3.84 -3.49
N PHE A 88 5.89 2.63 -3.89
CA PHE A 88 4.63 1.99 -3.52
C PHE A 88 4.83 0.49 -3.27
N THR A 89 4.22 -0.01 -2.20
CA THR A 89 4.04 -1.43 -1.96
C THR A 89 2.86 -1.65 -1.00
N ASP A 90 2.48 -2.90 -0.80
CA ASP A 90 1.48 -3.33 0.17
C ASP A 90 2.01 -4.52 0.96
N LEU A 91 1.61 -4.67 2.23
CA LEU A 91 1.99 -5.81 3.06
C LEU A 91 1.40 -7.13 2.56
N SER A 92 0.21 -7.09 1.95
CA SER A 92 -0.37 -8.21 1.22
C SER A 92 -0.35 -7.94 -0.26
N LYS A 93 0.28 -8.85 -1.01
CA LYS A 93 0.31 -8.84 -2.48
C LYS A 93 -0.61 -9.90 -3.09
N SER A 94 -1.19 -10.79 -2.28
CA SER A 94 -2.05 -11.89 -2.71
C SER A 94 -3.53 -11.63 -2.46
N ALA A 95 -3.88 -10.73 -1.53
CA ALA A 95 -5.25 -10.39 -1.21
C ALA A 95 -5.67 -9.03 -1.80
N CYS A 96 -6.98 -8.83 -1.96
CA CYS A 96 -7.55 -7.52 -2.26
C CYS A 96 -8.88 -7.29 -1.52
N GLY A 97 -9.22 -6.03 -1.27
CA GLY A 97 -10.47 -5.64 -0.63
C GLY A 97 -10.29 -4.87 0.68
N MET A 98 -11.31 -4.92 1.54
CA MET A 98 -11.27 -4.25 2.84
C MET A 98 -10.42 -5.04 3.82
N ASP A 99 -9.64 -4.35 4.67
CA ASP A 99 -8.71 -4.94 5.62
C ASP A 99 -9.29 -6.06 6.49
N HIS A 100 -10.58 -5.99 6.86
CA HIS A 100 -11.23 -6.99 7.71
C HIS A 100 -11.63 -8.28 6.99
N TYR A 101 -11.52 -8.32 5.66
CA TYR A 101 -11.72 -9.52 4.86
C TYR A 101 -10.41 -10.24 4.50
N ILE A 102 -9.25 -9.67 4.86
CA ILE A 102 -7.94 -10.22 4.52
C ILE A 102 -7.47 -11.13 5.65
N ALA A 103 -7.11 -12.36 5.32
CA ALA A 103 -6.69 -13.34 6.30
C ALA A 103 -5.30 -12.97 6.88
N PRO A 104 -5.04 -13.25 8.17
CA PRO A 104 -3.74 -12.92 8.79
C PRO A 104 -2.52 -13.51 8.05
N GLY A 105 -2.66 -14.67 7.41
CA GLY A 105 -1.60 -15.33 6.65
C GLY A 105 -1.29 -14.69 5.29
N GLU A 106 -2.07 -13.72 4.84
CA GLU A 106 -1.87 -13.06 3.54
C GLU A 106 -0.95 -11.83 3.63
N PHE A 107 -0.48 -11.48 4.83
CA PHE A 107 0.45 -10.37 5.06
C PHE A 107 1.89 -10.90 5.20
N ASP A 108 2.75 -10.54 4.26
CA ASP A 108 4.16 -10.95 4.28
C ASP A 108 5.05 -9.84 4.86
N VAL A 109 4.96 -9.69 6.19
CA VAL A 109 5.74 -8.71 6.94
C VAL A 109 7.24 -9.01 6.87
N THR A 110 7.62 -10.28 6.81
CA THR A 110 9.02 -10.72 6.75
C THR A 110 9.68 -10.33 5.44
N ALA A 111 9.00 -10.56 4.30
CA ALA A 111 9.51 -10.12 3.00
C ALA A 111 9.54 -8.60 2.89
N PHE A 112 8.55 -7.91 3.47
CA PHE A 112 8.57 -6.44 3.55
C PHE A 112 9.79 -5.94 4.35
N ASP A 113 10.07 -6.52 5.52
CA ASP A 113 11.26 -6.17 6.32
C ASP A 113 12.56 -6.36 5.54
N ALA A 114 12.70 -7.49 4.84
CA ALA A 114 13.86 -7.75 4.00
C ALA A 114 14.01 -6.70 2.89
N LYS A 115 12.91 -6.32 2.21
CA LYS A 115 12.92 -5.27 1.17
C LYS A 115 13.36 -3.92 1.74
N ILE A 116 12.81 -3.49 2.89
CA ILE A 116 13.15 -2.17 3.46
C ILE A 116 14.61 -2.14 3.90
N ARG A 117 15.13 -3.22 4.48
CA ARG A 117 16.56 -3.34 4.84
C ARG A 117 17.48 -3.28 3.63
N GLN A 118 17.08 -3.90 2.52
CA GLN A 118 17.85 -3.89 1.28
C GLN A 118 17.82 -2.52 0.59
N LEU A 119 16.63 -1.94 0.42
CA LEU A 119 16.41 -0.72 -0.38
C LEU A 119 16.79 0.57 0.35
N GLN A 120 16.87 0.51 1.69
CA GLN A 120 17.21 1.61 2.59
C GLN A 120 16.53 2.94 2.21
N PRO A 121 15.19 2.98 2.09
CA PRO A 121 14.51 4.24 1.85
C PRO A 121 14.75 5.21 3.03
N ARG A 122 14.67 6.51 2.75
CA ARG A 122 14.77 7.52 3.82
C ARG A 122 13.58 7.44 4.79
N ALA A 123 12.40 7.13 4.27
CA ALA A 123 11.21 6.90 5.07
C ALA A 123 10.29 5.82 4.49
N ILE A 124 9.55 5.16 5.37
CA ILE A 124 8.32 4.44 5.04
C ILE A 124 7.13 5.17 5.65
N ALA A 125 6.04 5.22 4.90
CA ALA A 125 4.80 5.85 5.31
C ALA A 125 3.63 4.87 5.18
N PHE A 126 3.21 4.28 6.30
CA PHE A 126 2.04 3.42 6.34
C PHE A 126 0.78 4.26 6.12
N THR A 127 0.02 3.98 5.07
CA THR A 127 -1.22 4.72 4.75
C THR A 127 -2.43 4.26 5.56
N SER A 128 -2.23 3.50 6.63
CA SER A 128 -3.24 3.19 7.63
C SER A 128 -2.58 2.74 8.94
N LYS A 129 -3.30 2.90 10.07
CA LYS A 129 -2.86 2.29 11.33
C LYS A 129 -2.83 0.77 11.26
N LYS A 130 -3.66 0.14 10.42
CA LYS A 130 -3.70 -1.33 10.29
C LYS A 130 -2.42 -1.86 9.66
N ALA A 131 -1.92 -1.23 8.59
CA ALA A 131 -0.63 -1.60 7.99
C ALA A 131 0.51 -1.43 9.01
N ALA A 132 0.55 -0.28 9.69
CA ALA A 132 1.52 -0.04 10.76
C ALA A 132 1.40 -1.06 11.92
N SER A 133 0.18 -1.45 12.28
CA SER A 133 -0.11 -2.41 13.36
C SER A 133 0.43 -3.81 13.07
N LEU A 134 0.24 -4.28 11.83
CA LEU A 134 0.77 -5.56 11.36
C LEU A 134 2.30 -5.58 11.43
N TRP A 135 2.94 -4.52 10.92
CA TRP A 135 4.38 -4.40 10.89
C TRP A 135 5.00 -4.21 12.29
N LEU A 136 4.49 -3.26 13.08
CA LEU A 136 4.98 -2.97 14.43
C LEU A 136 4.62 -4.05 15.45
N ARG A 137 3.73 -4.99 15.11
CA ARG A 137 3.13 -5.98 16.02
C ARG A 137 2.50 -5.32 17.25
N ARG A 138 1.76 -4.23 17.04
CA ARG A 138 1.09 -3.44 18.10
C ARG A 138 -0.35 -3.18 17.71
N ARG A 139 -1.27 -3.14 18.68
CA ARG A 139 -2.67 -2.78 18.44
C ARG A 139 -2.80 -1.34 17.91
N THR A 140 -3.77 -1.09 17.03
CA THR A 140 -3.98 0.22 16.37
C THR A 140 -4.29 1.36 17.34
N ASP A 141 -4.94 1.06 18.48
CA ASP A 141 -5.20 2.02 19.57
C ASP A 141 -3.92 2.47 20.30
N ARG A 142 -2.85 1.68 20.23
CA ARG A 142 -1.53 2.00 20.80
C ARG A 142 -0.57 2.66 19.80
N ILE A 143 -1.04 2.95 18.58
CA ILE A 143 -0.25 3.58 17.53
C ILE A 143 -0.80 4.99 17.28
N ALA A 144 0.04 6.00 17.46
CA ALA A 144 -0.28 7.38 17.11
C ALA A 144 -0.09 7.61 15.61
N TYR A 145 -0.81 8.58 15.03
CA TYR A 145 -0.46 9.09 13.71
C TYR A 145 0.82 9.94 13.77
N GLY A 146 1.44 10.15 12.62
CA GLY A 146 2.67 10.93 12.46
C GLY A 146 3.93 10.08 12.56
N ARG A 147 5.06 10.75 12.79
CA ARG A 147 6.37 10.12 12.92
C ARG A 147 6.43 9.23 14.17
N GLN A 148 6.91 8.00 14.01
CA GLN A 148 7.05 7.05 15.11
C GLN A 148 8.41 7.18 15.79
N LYS A 149 8.45 6.98 17.10
CA LYS A 149 9.72 6.96 17.86
C LYS A 149 10.56 5.76 17.40
N ARG A 150 11.84 6.00 17.09
CA ARG A 150 12.79 4.98 16.63
C ARG A 150 12.81 3.77 17.57
N ARG A 151 12.67 2.56 17.00
CA ARG A 151 13.28 1.36 17.57
C ARG A 151 14.70 1.29 17.01
N SER A 152 15.65 1.58 17.89
CA SER A 152 17.12 1.52 17.89
C SER A 152 17.99 0.90 16.77
N ILE A 153 17.55 0.56 15.55
CA ILE A 153 18.46 -0.06 14.54
C ILE A 153 18.36 0.44 13.09
N ASP A 154 17.34 1.17 12.66
CA ASP A 154 17.25 1.56 11.23
C ASP A 154 17.41 3.06 10.96
N THR A 155 18.12 3.37 9.87
CA THR A 155 18.26 4.72 9.28
C THR A 155 16.97 5.20 8.61
N CYS A 156 16.00 4.30 8.39
CA CYS A 156 14.70 4.60 7.80
C CYS A 156 13.73 5.19 8.83
N GLU A 157 13.18 6.37 8.55
CA GLU A 157 12.12 6.95 9.36
C GLU A 157 10.76 6.28 9.10
N VAL A 158 9.91 6.22 10.12
CA VAL A 158 8.60 5.56 10.02
C VAL A 158 7.49 6.55 10.31
N PHE A 159 6.55 6.67 9.39
CA PHE A 159 5.35 7.49 9.51
C PHE A 159 4.10 6.63 9.46
N VAL A 160 3.10 6.99 10.27
CA VAL A 160 1.76 6.38 10.24
C VAL A 160 0.76 7.46 9.87
N LEU A 161 0.11 7.28 8.72
CA LEU A 161 -0.79 8.26 8.13
C LEU A 161 -2.26 7.83 8.29
N PRO A 162 -3.20 8.78 8.42
CA PRO A 162 -4.61 8.49 8.31
C PRO A 162 -4.93 8.03 6.88
N SER A 163 -5.79 7.02 6.78
CA SER A 163 -6.11 6.42 5.50
C SER A 163 -6.77 7.43 4.56
N PRO A 164 -6.30 7.51 3.30
CA PRO A 164 -6.86 8.42 2.31
C PRO A 164 -8.15 7.88 1.67
N SER A 165 -8.60 6.68 2.04
CA SER A 165 -9.85 6.10 1.55
C SER A 165 -11.07 6.90 2.05
N ALA A 166 -12.05 7.13 1.18
CA ALA A 166 -13.34 7.71 1.56
C ALA A 166 -14.04 6.93 2.68
N ALA A 167 -13.89 5.60 2.73
CA ALA A 167 -14.45 4.75 3.77
C ALA A 167 -13.89 5.06 5.18
N ALA A 168 -12.70 5.66 5.23
CA ALA A 168 -12.03 6.07 6.47
C ALA A 168 -12.15 7.58 6.75
N ARG A 169 -12.99 8.32 6.00
CA ARG A 169 -13.09 9.80 6.08
C ARG A 169 -13.26 10.34 7.50
N ARG A 170 -13.99 9.62 8.37
CA ARG A 170 -14.20 10.04 9.78
C ARG A 170 -12.90 10.14 10.61
N TYR A 171 -11.83 9.46 10.19
CA TYR A 171 -10.52 9.49 10.83
C TYR A 171 -9.50 10.37 10.08
N TRP A 172 -9.93 11.04 9.00
CA TRP A 172 -9.04 11.84 8.18
C TRP A 172 -8.51 13.05 8.95
N LYS A 173 -7.18 13.23 8.87
CA LYS A 173 -6.44 14.37 9.41
C LYS A 173 -5.31 14.69 8.44
N ILE A 174 -5.13 15.96 8.08
CA ILE A 174 -4.09 16.34 7.11
C ILE A 174 -2.72 16.49 7.78
N GLU A 175 -2.70 16.74 9.09
CA GLU A 175 -1.51 17.09 9.87
C GLU A 175 -0.43 16.00 9.78
N PRO A 176 -0.72 14.68 9.95
CA PRO A 176 0.32 13.66 9.81
C PRO A 176 0.92 13.55 8.41
N TRP A 177 0.13 13.89 7.37
CA TRP A 177 0.63 13.95 5.99
C TRP A 177 1.54 15.16 5.79
N ARG A 178 1.18 16.30 6.39
CA ARG A 178 1.99 17.52 6.39
C ARG A 178 3.30 17.29 7.13
N ASP A 179 3.28 16.63 8.30
CA ASP A 179 4.49 16.29 9.07
C ASP A 179 5.48 15.47 8.24
N LEU A 180 4.99 14.50 7.44
CA LEU A 180 5.82 13.74 6.50
C LEU A 180 6.43 14.66 5.44
N ALA A 181 5.62 15.53 4.82
CA ALA A 181 6.10 16.46 3.80
C ALA A 181 7.14 17.46 4.34
N ASP A 182 6.91 17.99 5.54
CA ASP A 182 7.83 18.90 6.22
C ASP A 182 9.15 18.21 6.54
N TRP A 183 9.09 16.97 7.06
CA TRP A 183 10.28 16.19 7.35
C TRP A 183 11.09 15.87 6.08
N LEU A 184 10.42 15.45 5.00
CA LEU A 184 11.09 15.14 3.73
C LEU A 184 11.82 16.38 3.16
N ARG A 185 11.18 17.55 3.24
CA ARG A 185 11.76 18.84 2.82
C ARG A 185 12.94 19.28 3.68
N ALA A 186 12.82 19.15 5.00
CA ALA A 186 13.87 19.54 5.93
C ALA A 186 15.14 18.69 5.79
N THR A 187 15.00 17.42 5.37
CA THR A 187 16.12 16.48 5.30
C THR A 187 16.74 16.37 3.90
N LYS A 188 16.10 16.95 2.87
CA LYS A 188 16.66 17.11 1.51
C LYS A 188 15.79 18.11 0.73
N PRO A 189 16.38 19.12 0.07
CA PRO A 189 15.64 19.95 -0.88
C PRO A 189 15.00 19.08 -1.96
N TRP A 190 13.71 19.25 -2.19
CA TRP A 190 12.99 18.50 -3.24
C TRP A 190 13.48 18.92 -4.63
N ARG A 191 13.46 17.97 -5.56
CA ARG A 191 14.12 18.08 -6.87
C ARG A 191 13.35 18.90 -7.92
N PHE A 192 12.34 19.69 -7.54
CA PHE A 192 11.47 20.41 -8.47
C PHE A 192 11.13 21.80 -7.95
#